data_AF-A0A267ET97-F1
#
_entry.id   AF-A0A267ET97-F1
#
_cell.length_a   1.000
_cell.length_b   1.000
_cell.length_c   1.000
_cell.angle_alpha   90.00
_cell.angle_beta   90.00
_cell.angle_gamma   90.00
#
_symmetry.space_group_name_H-M   'P 1'
#
loop_
_entity.id
_entity.type
_entity.pdbx_description
1 polymer ?
#
loop_
_entity_poly.entity_id
_entity_poly.type
_entity_poly.pdbx_seq_one_letter_code
_entity_poly.pdbx_strand_id
1 'polypeptide(L)' 'MLHCSDGASHCGLALCALVFRACLQHNLPFSLPTLLCALRGQRMRLVASPRQYRFVYDAAIESLEDTRLI' A
#
# COMPACT_ATOMS: atom_id res chain seq x y z
N MET A 1 -0.81 9.71 14.72
CA MET A 1 0.49 9.01 14.64
C MET A 1 0.20 7.55 14.28
N LEU A 2 0.77 7.01 13.20
CA LEU A 2 0.63 5.60 12.82
C LEU A 2 1.80 4.83 13.46
N HIS A 3 1.52 4.06 14.52
CA HIS A 3 2.51 3.23 15.20
C HIS A 3 2.05 1.76 15.25
N CYS A 4 3.00 0.85 15.14
CA CYS A 4 2.81 -0.59 15.31
C CYS A 4 3.99 -1.10 16.14
N SER A 5 3.92 -2.33 16.63
CA SER A 5 4.91 -2.92 17.54
C SER A 5 6.37 -2.74 17.08
N ASP A 6 6.62 -2.79 15.77
CA ASP A 6 7.96 -2.64 15.18
C ASP A 6 8.17 -1.25 14.54
N GLY A 7 7.17 -0.37 14.59
CA GLY A 7 7.17 0.97 14.01
C GLY A 7 7.40 1.05 12.50
N ALA A 8 7.28 -0.07 11.76
CA ALA A 8 7.59 -0.12 10.33
C ALA A 8 6.70 -1.10 9.56
N SER A 9 6.53 -2.32 10.03
CA SER A 9 5.91 -3.42 9.28
C SER A 9 4.43 -3.14 8.95
N HIS A 10 3.59 -3.00 9.99
CA HIS A 10 2.15 -2.78 9.83
C HIS A 10 1.81 -1.32 9.52
N CYS A 11 2.58 -0.36 10.02
CA CYS A 11 2.43 1.05 9.61
C CYS A 11 2.75 1.23 8.13
N GLY A 12 3.80 0.57 7.64
CA GLY A 12 4.16 0.57 6.23
C GLY A 12 3.14 -0.11 5.35
N LEU A 13 2.50 -1.17 5.84
CA LEU A 13 1.38 -1.81 5.17
C LEU A 13 0.19 -0.85 5.00
N ALA A 14 -0.24 -0.22 6.09
CA ALA A 14 -1.35 0.74 6.07
C ALA A 14 -1.04 1.96 5.18
N LEU A 15 0.17 2.53 5.29
CA LEU A 15 0.62 3.63 4.44
C LEU A 15 0.65 3.24 2.96
N CYS A 16 1.23 2.08 2.64
CA CYS A 16 1.35 1.61 1.27
C CYS A 16 -0.03 1.38 0.65
N ALA A 17 -0.97 0.77 1.37
CA ALA A 17 -2.35 0.59 0.91
C ALA A 17 -3.08 1.92 0.70
N LEU A 18 -2.97 2.87 1.63
CA LEU A 18 -3.59 4.20 1.50
C LEU A 18 -3.08 4.97 0.28
N VAL A 19 -1.75 5.02 0.11
CA VAL A 19 -1.15 5.75 -1.03
C VAL A 19 -1.46 5.04 -2.34
N PHE A 20 -1.37 3.71 -2.39
CA PHE A 20 -1.65 2.95 -3.61
C PHE A 20 -3.10 3.12 -4.05
N ARG A 21 -4.06 3.05 -3.10
CA ARG A 21 -5.46 3.33 -3.37
C ARG A 21 -5.66 4.74 -3.92
N ALA A 22 -5.04 5.76 -3.33
CA ALA A 22 -5.13 7.13 -3.84
C ALA A 22 -4.55 7.25 -5.26
N CYS A 23 -3.42 6.60 -5.54
CA CYS A 23 -2.87 6.54 -6.89
C CYS A 23 -3.86 5.95 -7.90
N LEU A 24 -4.51 4.83 -7.56
CA LEU A 24 -5.49 4.19 -8.43
C LEU A 24 -6.73 5.07 -8.65
N GLN A 25 -7.26 5.69 -7.59
CA GLN A 25 -8.43 6.59 -7.67
C GLN A 25 -8.18 7.80 -8.57
N HIS A 26 -6.94 8.30 -8.62
CA HIS A 26 -6.55 9.43 -9.47
C HIS A 26 -5.92 9.01 -10.80
N ASN A 27 -5.98 7.73 -11.17
CA ASN A 27 -5.37 7.17 -12.39
C ASN A 27 -3.88 7.53 -12.56
N LEU A 28 -3.14 7.59 -11.45
CA LEU A 28 -1.71 7.86 -11.49
C LEU A 28 -0.95 6.62 -12.03
N PRO A 29 0.10 6.81 -12.84
CA PRO A 29 0.85 5.72 -13.47
C PRO A 29 1.86 5.09 -12.49
N PHE A 30 1.40 4.68 -11.31
CA PHE A 30 2.21 4.01 -10.29
C PHE A 30 1.81 2.54 -10.16
N SER A 31 2.82 1.66 -10.17
CA SER A 31 2.66 0.26 -9.81
C SER A 31 3.03 0.06 -8.34
N LEU A 32 2.46 -0.96 -7.71
CA LEU A 32 2.76 -1.27 -6.31
C LEU A 32 4.27 -1.47 -6.03
N PRO A 33 5.08 -2.14 -6.90
CA PRO A 33 6.52 -2.22 -6.73
C PRO A 33 7.23 -0.86 -6.73
N THR A 34 6.89 0.05 -7.66
CA THR A 34 7.57 1.34 -7.78
C THR A 34 7.20 2.26 -6.61
N LEU A 35 5.94 2.22 -6.17
CA LEU A 35 5.50 2.92 -4.98
C LEU A 35 6.21 2.40 -3.72
N LEU A 36 6.26 1.07 -3.53
CA LEU A 36 6.92 0.49 -2.35
C LEU A 36 8.42 0.81 -2.33
N CYS A 37 9.07 0.84 -3.49
CA CYS A 37 10.47 1.26 -3.61
C CYS A 37 10.66 2.71 -3.15
N ALA A 38 9.81 3.63 -3.62
CA ALA A 38 9.84 5.03 -3.20
C ALA A 38 9.62 5.20 -1.69
N LEU A 39 8.65 4.50 -1.12
CA LEU A 39 8.37 4.50 0.32
C LEU A 39 9.56 3.94 1.13
N ARG A 40 10.22 2.88 0.64
CA ARG A 40 11.41 2.30 1.28
C ARG A 40 12.62 3.24 1.24
N GLY A 41 12.69 4.15 0.27
CA GLY A 41 13.67 5.24 0.24
C GLY A 41 13.51 6.24 1.39
N GLN A 42 12.29 6.42 1.91
CA GLN A 42 12.03 7.29 3.06
C GLN A 42 12.16 6.54 4.40
N ARG A 43 11.76 5.27 4.43
CA ARG A 43 11.89 4.40 5.61
C ARG A 43 12.04 2.95 5.19
N MET A 44 13.16 2.33 5.55
CA MET A 44 13.42 0.93 5.18
C MET A 44 12.46 -0.06 5.87
N ARG A 45 12.36 -1.27 5.31
CA ARG A 45 11.58 -2.43 5.83
C ARG A 45 10.06 -2.24 5.90
N LEU A 46 9.48 -1.28 5.16
CA LEU A 46 8.03 -1.25 4.95
C LEU A 46 7.61 -2.48 4.13
N VAL A 47 6.48 -3.10 4.51
CA VAL A 47 5.93 -4.30 3.86
C VAL A 47 7.00 -5.40 3.76
N ALA A 48 7.44 -5.92 4.90
CA ALA A 48 8.59 -6.82 5.00
C ALA A 48 8.31 -8.25 4.54
N SER A 49 7.05 -8.65 4.42
CA SER A 49 6.63 -10.01 4.04
C SER A 49 5.91 -10.04 2.69
N PRO A 50 6.11 -11.09 1.86
CA PRO A 50 5.29 -11.33 0.66
C PRO A 50 3.79 -11.38 0.95
N ARG A 51 3.41 -11.86 2.15
CA ARG A 51 2.01 -11.93 2.58
C ARG A 51 1.41 -10.52 2.77
N GLN A 52 2.20 -9.60 3.30
CA GLN A 52 1.83 -8.19 3.44
C GLN A 52 1.73 -7.52 2.06
N TYR A 53 2.67 -7.82 1.16
CA TYR A 53 2.63 -7.30 -0.20
C TYR A 53 1.36 -7.74 -0.94
N ARG A 54 1.00 -9.02 -0.85
CA ARG A 54 -0.23 -9.55 -1.43
C ARG A 54 -1.48 -8.93 -0.83
N PHE A 55 -1.50 -8.72 0.49
CA PHE A 55 -2.60 -8.02 1.15
C PHE A 55 -2.83 -6.61 0.58
N VAL A 56 -1.78 -5.82 0.31
CA VAL A 56 -1.95 -4.49 -0.30
C VAL A 56 -2.59 -4.59 -1.68
N TYR A 57 -2.19 -5.60 -2.46
CA TYR A 57 -2.71 -5.83 -3.80
C TYR A 57 -4.19 -6.24 -3.76
N ASP A 58 -4.55 -7.21 -2.92
CA ASP A 58 -5.93 -7.69 -2.78
C ASP A 58 -6.85 -6.57 -2.27
N ALA A 59 -6.43 -5.82 -1.25
CA ALA A 59 -7.20 -4.68 -0.72
C ALA A 59 -7.39 -3.56 -1.75
N ALA A 60 -6.43 -3.37 -2.66
CA ALA A 60 -6.56 -2.39 -3.73
C ALA A 60 -7.59 -2.83 -4.80
N ILE A 61 -7.58 -4.11 -5.17
CA ILE A 61 -8.57 -4.69 -6.09
C ILE A 61 -9.97 -4.58 -5.51
N GLU A 62 -10.17 -5.02 -4.27
CA GLU A 62 -11.46 -4.95 -3.57
C GLU A 62 -11.99 -3.50 -3.55
N SER A 63 -11.11 -2.52 -3.29
CA SER A 63 -11.50 -1.10 -3.30
C SER A 63 -11.95 -0.57 -4.66
N LEU A 64 -11.44 -1.14 -5.76
CA LEU A 64 -11.84 -0.79 -7.13
C LEU A 64 -13.13 -1.48 -7.54
N GLU A 65 -13.34 -2.72 -7.10
CA GLU A 65 -14.59 -3.46 -7.31
C GLU A 65 -15.76 -2.76 -6.60
N ASP A 66 -15.56 -2.31 -5.36
CA ASP A 66 -16.55 -1.50 -4.63
C ASP A 66 -16.89 -0.18 -5.35
N THR A 67 -15.92 0.42 -6.05
CA THR A 67 -16.12 1.67 -6.80
C THR A 67 -16.92 1.45 -8.10
N ARG A 68 -17.01 0.20 -8.59
CA ARG A 68 -17.72 -0.18 -9.83
C ARG A 68 -19.17 -0.61 -9.60
N LEU A 69 -19.67 -0.55 -8.37
CA LEU A 69 -21.09 -0.72 -8.04
C LEU A 69 -21.89 0.56 -8.35
N ILE A 70 -22.02 0.91 -9.64
CA ILE A 70 -23.01 1.85 -10.19
C ILE A 70 -23.35 1.49 -11.63
#